data_AF-A0A4U8UD14-F1
#
_entry.id   AF-A0A4U8UD14-F1
#
_cell.length_a   1.000
_cell.length_b   1.000
_cell.length_c   1.000
_cell.angle_alpha   90.00
_cell.angle_beta   90.00
_cell.angle_gamma   90.00
#
_symmetry.space_group_name_H-M   'P 1'
#
loop_
_entity.id
_entity.type
_entity.pdbx_description
1 polymer ?
#
loop_
_entity_poly.entity_id
_entity_poly.type
_entity_poly.pdbx_seq_one_letter_code
_entity_poly.pdbx_strand_id
1 'polypeptide(L)'
;MKNRNISKRQIRMLQNPNAKIIICNTIETKAMVDLAIELDKLASEIRQGIGTRYELDSSAKILKAIRKVLLHNSNFLDDLSNKINISYEEPASINAIKETIGEN
;
A
#
# COMPACT_ATOMS: atom_id res chain seq x y z
N MET A 1 27.54 12.25 -20.31
CA MET A 1 26.50 11.38 -19.68
C MET A 1 27.12 10.73 -18.45
N LYS A 2 26.57 10.94 -17.24
CA LYS A 2 27.11 10.30 -16.02
C LYS A 2 26.79 8.80 -16.07
N ASN A 3 27.82 7.95 -16.09
CA ASN A 3 27.68 6.50 -15.92
C ASN A 3 27.05 6.23 -14.54
N ARG A 4 25.75 5.94 -14.50
CA ARG A 4 25.09 5.43 -13.31
C ARG A 4 25.47 3.96 -13.21
N ASN A 5 26.32 3.60 -12.25
CA ASN A 5 26.68 2.22 -11.97
C ASN A 5 25.41 1.43 -11.61
N ILE A 6 25.04 0.49 -12.47
CA ILE A 6 23.90 -0.41 -12.26
C ILE A 6 24.32 -1.46 -11.22
N SER A 7 23.59 -1.55 -10.12
CA SER A 7 23.88 -2.50 -9.04
C SER A 7 23.65 -3.96 -9.46
N LYS A 8 24.38 -4.90 -8.84
CA LYS A 8 24.17 -6.35 -9.06
C LYS A 8 22.73 -6.80 -8.82
N ARG A 9 22.00 -6.12 -7.92
CA ARG A 9 20.58 -6.34 -7.66
C ARG A 9 19.72 -5.95 -8.86
N GLN A 10 19.97 -4.80 -9.47
CA GLN A 10 19.25 -4.34 -10.67
C GLN A 10 19.50 -5.27 -11.87
N ILE A 11 20.73 -5.77 -12.03
CA ILE A 11 21.05 -6.76 -13.08
C ILE A 11 20.28 -8.07 -12.87
N ARG A 12 20.19 -8.57 -11.63
CA ARG A 12 19.37 -9.76 -11.32
C ARG A 12 17.87 -9.54 -11.53
N MET A 13 17.37 -8.32 -11.27
CA MET A 13 15.97 -8.00 -11.55
C MET A 13 15.67 -8.03 -13.04
N LEU A 14 16.59 -7.60 -13.90
CA LEU A 14 16.47 -7.70 -15.36
C LEU A 14 16.47 -9.14 -15.89
N GLN A 15 17.01 -10.10 -15.12
CA GLN A 15 17.02 -11.52 -15.47
C GLN A 15 15.71 -12.24 -15.13
N ASN A 16 14.79 -11.60 -14.40
CA ASN A 16 13.49 -12.18 -14.10
C ASN A 16 12.52 -11.84 -15.25
N PRO A 17 12.01 -12.84 -16.00
CA PRO A 17 11.10 -12.60 -17.12
C PRO A 17 9.77 -11.94 -16.71
N ASN A 18 9.43 -11.99 -15.42
CA ASN A 18 8.24 -11.34 -14.87
C ASN A 18 8.52 -9.95 -14.27
N ALA A 19 9.77 -9.51 -14.25
CA ALA A 19 10.09 -8.18 -13.75
C ALA A 19 9.63 -7.10 -14.74
N LYS A 20 8.84 -6.15 -14.24
CA LYS A 20 8.41 -4.98 -15.00
C LYS A 20 9.11 -3.75 -14.43
N ILE A 21 9.65 -2.90 -15.32
CA ILE A 21 10.16 -1.58 -14.94
C ILE A 21 9.00 -0.60 -15.07
N ILE A 22 8.67 0.08 -13.97
CA ILE A 22 7.65 1.13 -13.96
C ILE A 22 8.37 2.46 -13.82
N ILE A 23 8.20 3.34 -14.82
CA ILE A 23 8.77 4.69 -14.80
C ILE A 23 7.70 5.64 -14.26
N CYS A 24 7.95 6.23 -13.09
CA CYS A 24 7.06 7.20 -12.47
C CYS A 24 7.62 8.61 -12.69
N ASN A 25 7.07 9.32 -13.68
CA ASN A 25 7.54 10.68 -14.04
C ASN A 25 6.95 11.77 -13.14
N THR A 26 5.92 11.44 -12.36
CA THR A 26 5.23 12.39 -11.48
C THR A 26 5.09 11.79 -10.08
N ILE A 27 4.87 12.66 -9.08
CA ILE A 27 4.74 12.23 -7.68
C ILE A 27 3.47 11.40 -7.50
N GLU A 28 2.38 11.77 -8.18
CA GLU A 28 1.09 11.06 -8.17
C GLU A 28 1.25 9.65 -8.72
N THR A 29 1.99 9.49 -9.83
CA THR A 29 2.24 8.18 -10.44
C THR A 29 3.05 7.29 -9.50
N LYS A 30 4.07 7.85 -8.84
CA LYS A 30 4.87 7.11 -7.84
C LYS A 30 3.99 6.65 -6.68
N ALA A 31 3.16 7.56 -6.19
CA ALA A 31 2.25 7.33 -5.09
C ALA A 31 1.26 6.19 -5.42
N MET A 32 0.68 6.18 -6.63
CA MET A 32 -0.20 5.09 -7.11
C MET A 32 0.52 3.73 -7.18
N VAL A 33 1.79 3.69 -7.57
CA VAL A 33 2.57 2.45 -7.63
C VAL A 33 2.85 1.91 -6.22
N ASP A 34 3.22 2.78 -5.29
CA ASP A 34 3.45 2.40 -3.89
C ASP A 34 2.16 1.82 -3.28
N LEU A 35 1.02 2.43 -3.55
CA LEU A 35 -0.30 1.95 -3.15
C LEU A 35 -0.61 0.55 -3.71
N ALA A 36 -0.37 0.35 -5.01
CA ALA A 36 -0.62 -0.93 -5.67
C ALA A 36 0.24 -2.06 -5.08
N ILE A 37 1.49 -1.77 -4.71
CA ILE A 37 2.39 -2.74 -4.07
C ILE A 37 1.89 -3.12 -2.68
N GLU A 38 1.48 -2.15 -1.86
CA GLU A 38 0.93 -2.44 -0.53
C GLU A 38 -0.38 -3.23 -0.61
N LEU A 39 -1.25 -2.88 -1.57
CA LEU A 39 -2.51 -3.59 -1.78
C LEU A 39 -2.29 -5.05 -2.21
N ASP A 40 -1.29 -5.32 -3.05
CA ASP A 40 -0.93 -6.70 -3.44
C ASP A 40 -0.43 -7.52 -2.24
N LYS A 41 0.40 -6.93 -1.37
CA LYS A 41 0.85 -7.59 -0.13
C LYS A 41 -0.34 -7.95 0.76
N LEU A 42 -1.23 -6.99 1.00
CA LEU A 42 -2.42 -7.17 1.84
C LEU A 42 -3.36 -8.23 1.25
N ALA A 43 -3.57 -8.21 -0.07
CA ALA A 43 -4.36 -9.23 -0.75
C ALA A 43 -3.72 -10.63 -0.65
N SER A 44 -2.39 -10.72 -0.67
CA SER A 44 -1.65 -11.95 -0.46
C SER A 44 -1.81 -12.47 0.98
N GLU A 45 -1.71 -11.58 1.98
CA GLU A 45 -1.95 -11.92 3.39
C GLU A 45 -3.38 -12.45 3.61
N ILE A 46 -4.38 -11.76 3.03
CA ILE A 46 -5.78 -12.21 3.07
C ILE A 46 -5.91 -13.57 2.42
N ARG A 47 -5.33 -13.78 1.23
CA ARG A 47 -5.39 -15.07 0.52
C ARG A 47 -4.75 -16.21 1.30
N GLN A 48 -3.64 -15.95 2.00
CA GLN A 48 -2.98 -16.94 2.85
C GLN A 48 -3.80 -17.26 4.11
N GLY A 49 -4.52 -16.28 4.65
CA GLY A 49 -5.48 -16.47 5.74
C GLY A 49 -6.75 -17.21 5.33
N ILE A 50 -7.19 -17.06 4.07
CA ILE A 50 -8.34 -17.77 3.51
C ILE A 50 -7.93 -19.23 3.20
N GLY A 51 -8.15 -20.11 4.17
CA GLY A 51 -7.88 -21.55 4.07
C GLY A 51 -7.34 -22.15 5.37
N THR A 52 -6.79 -21.33 6.26
CA THR A 52 -6.34 -21.72 7.59
C THR A 52 -7.40 -21.40 8.64
N ARG A 53 -8.46 -22.23 8.67
CA ARG A 53 -9.47 -22.40 9.74
C ARG A 53 -10.27 -21.15 10.16
N TYR A 54 -11.60 -21.34 10.17
CA TYR A 54 -12.56 -20.48 10.83
C TYR A 54 -12.41 -20.58 12.36
N GLU A 55 -11.40 -19.90 12.90
CA GLU A 55 -11.32 -19.55 14.32
C GLU A 55 -11.50 -18.03 14.41
N LEU A 56 -12.30 -17.53 15.35
CA LEU A 56 -12.61 -16.10 15.52
C LEU A 56 -11.38 -15.18 15.49
N ASP A 57 -10.21 -15.70 15.90
CA ASP A 57 -8.91 -15.02 15.84
C ASP A 57 -8.41 -14.72 14.41
N SER A 58 -8.72 -15.54 13.41
CA SER A 58 -8.31 -15.30 12.02
C SER A 58 -9.15 -14.17 11.39
N SER A 59 -10.43 -14.08 11.73
CA SER A 59 -11.31 -12.99 11.29
C SER A 59 -10.93 -11.65 11.89
N ALA A 60 -10.53 -11.61 13.16
CA ALA A 60 -10.05 -10.40 13.81
C ALA A 60 -8.75 -9.87 13.15
N LYS A 61 -7.83 -10.77 12.78
CA LYS A 61 -6.60 -10.41 12.04
C LYS A 61 -6.91 -9.85 10.66
N ILE A 62 -7.82 -10.48 9.92
CA ILE A 62 -8.26 -10.00 8.59
C ILE A 62 -8.92 -8.63 8.70
N LEU A 63 -9.83 -8.42 9.66
CA LEU A 63 -10.47 -7.13 9.91
C LEU A 63 -9.45 -6.05 10.27
N LYS A 64 -8.43 -6.37 11.07
CA LYS A 64 -7.33 -5.46 11.38
C LYS A 64 -6.52 -5.09 10.14
N ALA A 65 -6.24 -6.07 9.26
CA ALA A 65 -5.54 -5.82 8.00
C ALA A 65 -6.35 -4.89 7.09
N ILE A 66 -7.65 -5.17 6.90
CA ILE A 66 -8.57 -4.33 6.11
C ILE A 66 -8.59 -2.89 6.63
N ARG A 67 -8.72 -2.71 7.94
CA ARG A 67 -8.72 -1.37 8.57
C ARG A 67 -7.41 -0.61 8.32
N LYS A 68 -6.26 -1.28 8.37
CA LYS A 68 -4.96 -0.68 8.03
C LYS A 68 -4.89 -0.23 6.57
N VAL A 69 -5.46 -1.01 5.64
CA VAL A 69 -5.54 -0.60 4.22
C VAL A 69 -6.32 0.70 4.08
N LEU A 70 -7.48 0.78 4.73
CA LEU A 70 -8.33 1.97 4.68
C LEU A 70 -7.63 3.21 5.23
N LEU A 71 -6.91 3.07 6.36
CA LEU A 71 -6.11 4.15 6.94
C LEU A 71 -4.98 4.59 6.01
N HIS A 72 -4.24 3.63 5.45
CA HIS A 72 -3.14 3.94 4.54
C HIS A 72 -3.63 4.69 3.30
N ASN A 73 -4.76 4.25 2.73
CA ASN A 73 -5.38 4.92 1.59
C ASN A 73 -5.87 6.33 1.94
N SER A 74 -6.37 6.53 3.16
CA SER A 74 -6.81 7.85 3.62
C SER A 74 -5.62 8.81 3.77
N ASN A 75 -4.56 8.40 4.47
CA ASN A 75 -3.33 9.20 4.59
C ASN A 75 -2.71 9.50 3.21
N PHE A 76 -2.75 8.54 2.31
CA PHE A 76 -2.31 8.71 0.93
C PHE A 76 -3.09 9.81 0.20
N LEU A 77 -4.42 9.81 0.33
CA LEU A 77 -5.29 10.81 -0.30
C LEU A 77 -5.03 12.20 0.29
N ASP A 78 -4.79 12.28 1.61
CA ASP A 78 -4.40 13.53 2.27
C ASP A 78 -3.07 14.07 1.71
N ASP A 79 -2.03 13.23 1.65
CA ASP A 79 -0.73 13.56 1.07
C ASP A 79 -0.82 14.00 -0.40
N LEU A 80 -1.67 13.32 -1.18
CA LEU A 80 -1.91 13.66 -2.58
C LEU A 80 -2.62 15.00 -2.69
N SER A 81 -3.64 15.22 -1.87
CA SER A 81 -4.45 16.45 -1.86
C SER A 81 -3.59 17.69 -1.57
N ASN A 82 -2.67 17.57 -0.60
CA ASN A 82 -1.70 18.60 -0.25
C ASN A 82 -0.76 18.94 -1.43
N LYS A 83 -0.41 17.97 -2.27
CA LYS A 83 0.47 18.18 -3.43
C LYS A 83 -0.24 18.82 -4.63
N ILE A 84 -1.52 18.49 -4.81
CA ILE A 84 -2.33 19.02 -5.93
C ILE A 84 -3.19 20.23 -5.51
N ASN A 85 -2.98 20.73 -4.29
CA ASN A 85 -3.66 21.89 -3.70
C ASN A 85 -5.19 21.75 -3.68
N ILE A 86 -5.67 20.54 -3.34
CA ILE A 86 -7.08 20.22 -3.13
C ILE A 86 -7.26 19.91 -1.64
N SER A 87 -8.39 20.30 -1.06
CA SER A 87 -8.73 19.95 0.32
C SER A 87 -9.23 18.51 0.40
N TYR A 88 -8.54 17.66 1.16
CA TYR A 88 -9.07 16.36 1.57
C TYR A 88 -9.78 16.49 2.91
N GLU A 89 -11.05 16.12 2.96
CA GLU A 89 -11.80 15.96 4.20
C GLU A 89 -11.85 14.47 4.55
N GLU A 90 -11.19 14.10 5.64
CA GLU A 90 -11.16 12.71 6.09
C GLU A 90 -12.58 12.25 6.48
N PRO A 91 -13.10 11.16 5.89
CA PRO A 91 -14.42 10.65 6.24
C PRO A 91 -14.50 10.21 7.70
N ALA A 92 -15.65 10.44 8.35
CA ALA A 92 -15.88 10.01 9.74
C ALA A 92 -15.66 8.50 9.98
N SER A 93 -15.84 7.67 8.96
CA SER A 93 -15.55 6.24 9.02
C SER A 93 -14.07 5.93 9.23
N ILE A 94 -13.14 6.78 8.77
CA ILE A 94 -11.70 6.62 9.00
C ILE A 94 -11.36 6.95 10.45
N ASN A 95 -11.92 8.03 11.00
CA ASN A 95 -11.78 8.36 12.42
C ASN A 95 -12.23 7.22 13.34
N ALA A 96 -13.39 6.61 13.06
CA ALA A 96 -13.87 5.45 13.81
C ALA A 96 -12.90 4.25 13.73
N ILE A 97 -12.18 4.11 12.61
CA ILE A 97 -11.18 3.05 12.43
C ILE A 97 -9.91 3.34 13.27
N LYS A 98 -9.44 4.60 13.35
CA LYS A 98 -8.27 5.00 14.18
C LYS A 98 -8.48 4.68 15.65
N GLU A 99 -9.65 5.06 16.18
CA GLU A 99 -10.06 4.75 17.55
C GLU A 99 -10.06 3.25 17.86
N THR A 100 -10.43 2.43 16.87
CA THR A 100 -10.50 0.97 17.02
C THR A 100 -9.12 0.29 17.00
N ILE A 101 -8.10 0.91 16.38
CA ILE A 101 -6.74 0.34 16.29
C ILE A 101 -5.81 0.85 17.41
N GLY A 102 -6.18 1.93 18.09
CA GLY A 102 -5.39 2.54 19.17
C GLY A 102 -4.27 3.45 18.67
N GLU A 103 -4.40 3.98 17.45
CA GLU A 103 -3.51 5.03 16.92
C GLU A 103 -4.14 6.39 17.25
N ASN A 104 -3.94 6.85 18.48
CA ASN A 104 -4.11 8.25 18.88
C ASN A 104 -2.72 8.89 19.05
#